data_AF-A0A1X0N036-F1
#
_entry.id   AF-A0A1X0N036-F1
#
_cell.length_a   1.000
_cell.length_b   1.000
_cell.length_c   1.000
_cell.angle_alpha   90.00
_cell.angle_beta   90.00
_cell.angle_gamma   90.00
#
_symmetry.space_group_name_H-M   'P 1'
#
loop_
_entity.id
_entity.type
_entity.pdbx_description
1 polymer ?
#
loop_
_entity_poly.entity_id
_entity_poly.type
_entity_poly.pdbx_seq_one_letter_code
_entity_poly.pdbx_strand_id
1 'polypeptide(L)'
;MSNRLQGIRSSKQALAQCLTVLAMMMALSACGVTDRVAKRMDDTWAGDMMFGDNEKVILTSDGGNSLNPDESGKPLSVVVRVYQLSSLERFESINADTLWDDPQKALGNTLVESRELILLPGMGQTDQWPLNPGASYVGIAAFFRTDQDSRWKVAFDANSLRKDGIWFSSDGVRVLVDNNYILAVRGVDVLNKLKTEEQFAKSNSLPTRPAQPETPVQPAQAAKPAQPAGKSLTERVQDSAIEKTGDAVGNSAQKAMDSTFNSLLEGAK
;
A
#
# COMPACT_ATOMS: atom_id res chain seq x y z
N MET A 1 16.40 53.10 80.30
CA MET A 1 17.07 52.81 79.01
C MET A 1 17.91 51.56 79.26
N SER A 2 17.47 50.34 78.97
CA SER A 2 17.50 49.72 77.64
C SER A 2 16.89 48.32 77.80
N ASN A 3 15.82 47.96 77.08
CA ASN A 3 15.37 46.56 76.87
C ASN A 3 14.12 46.49 75.97
N ARG A 4 14.21 46.98 74.72
CA ARG A 4 13.07 46.89 73.79
C ARG A 4 13.45 46.76 72.30
N LEU A 5 14.61 46.18 71.99
CA LEU A 5 15.06 46.02 70.59
C LEU A 5 15.49 44.59 70.21
N GLN A 6 15.35 43.59 71.07
CA GLN A 6 15.73 42.20 70.74
C GLN A 6 14.62 41.33 70.12
N GLY A 7 13.34 41.72 70.19
CA GLY A 7 12.23 40.84 69.78
C GLY A 7 11.93 40.76 68.27
N ILE A 8 12.30 41.77 67.47
CA ILE A 8 11.78 41.91 66.09
C ILE A 8 12.71 41.28 65.03
N ARG A 9 14.00 41.10 65.32
CA ARG A 9 14.96 40.49 64.38
C ARG A 9 14.83 38.96 64.26
N SER A 10 14.38 38.28 65.33
CA SER A 10 14.31 36.81 65.40
C SER A 10 13.19 36.23 64.51
N SER A 11 12.02 36.89 64.46
CA SER A 11 10.86 36.40 63.69
C SER A 11 11.08 36.39 62.16
N LYS A 12 11.80 37.39 61.63
CA LYS A 12 12.11 37.46 60.19
C LYS A 12 13.16 36.42 59.77
N GLN A 13 14.09 36.09 60.67
CA GLN A 13 15.10 35.06 60.42
C GLN A 13 14.49 33.65 60.49
N ALA A 14 13.57 33.40 61.43
CA ALA A 14 12.86 32.12 61.53
C ALA A 14 11.95 31.84 60.31
N LEU A 15 11.24 32.86 59.81
CA LEU A 15 10.40 32.72 58.60
C LEU A 15 11.23 32.51 57.33
N ALA A 16 12.32 33.26 57.18
CA ALA A 16 13.22 33.09 56.04
C ALA A 16 13.93 31.72 56.06
N GLN A 17 14.35 31.25 57.24
CA GLN A 17 14.96 29.93 57.42
C GLN A 17 13.97 28.79 57.15
N CYS A 18 12.72 28.90 57.61
CA CYS A 18 11.67 27.93 57.27
C CYS A 18 11.37 27.90 55.77
N LEU A 19 11.33 29.06 55.09
CA LEU A 19 11.13 29.11 53.63
C LEU A 19 12.30 28.49 52.86
N THR A 20 13.55 28.72 53.30
CA THR A 20 14.72 28.09 52.67
C THR A 20 14.77 26.59 52.92
N VAL A 21 14.40 26.10 54.11
CA VAL A 21 14.36 24.65 54.39
C VAL A 21 13.23 23.97 53.60
N LEU A 22 12.07 24.62 53.44
CA LEU A 22 10.98 24.11 52.62
C LEU A 22 11.35 24.05 51.12
N ALA A 23 12.06 25.07 50.61
CA ALA A 23 12.57 25.08 49.24
C ALA A 23 13.66 24.02 49.01
N MET A 24 14.53 23.77 50.00
CA MET A 24 15.59 22.77 49.92
C MET A 24 15.03 21.34 50.03
N MET A 25 13.96 21.11 50.80
CA MET A 25 13.27 19.81 50.85
C MET A 25 12.55 19.45 49.53
N MET A 26 12.08 20.45 48.77
CA MET A 26 11.51 20.21 47.44
C MET A 26 12.56 19.86 46.37
N ALA A 27 13.85 20.14 46.61
CA ALA A 27 14.92 19.91 45.64
C ALA A 27 15.56 18.50 45.72
N LEU A 28 15.32 17.71 46.78
CA LEU A 28 15.97 16.39 46.97
C LEU A 28 15.14 15.17 46.53
N SER A 29 13.92 15.34 46.00
CA SER A 29 13.06 14.23 45.55
C SER A 29 13.01 14.01 44.02
N ALA A 30 13.89 14.65 43.25
CA ALA A 30 13.78 14.69 41.79
C ALA A 30 14.66 13.68 41.01
N CYS A 31 15.56 12.92 41.65
CA CYS A 31 16.37 11.92 40.95
C CYS A 31 15.70 10.54 41.02
N GLY A 32 14.81 10.23 40.06
CA GLY A 32 14.34 8.84 39.84
C GLY A 32 12.86 8.63 39.52
N VAL A 33 12.03 9.68 39.59
CA VAL A 33 10.59 9.59 39.27
C VAL A 33 10.28 10.01 37.82
N THR A 34 11.17 10.77 37.20
CA THR A 34 10.98 11.31 35.83
C THR A 34 10.91 10.20 34.78
N ASP A 35 11.72 9.15 34.87
CA ASP A 35 11.72 8.05 33.89
C ASP A 35 10.47 7.17 33.96
N ARG A 36 9.82 7.07 35.13
CA ARG A 36 8.58 6.29 35.31
C ARG A 36 7.31 7.08 35.00
N VAL A 37 7.32 8.40 35.17
CA VAL A 37 6.17 9.25 34.80
C VAL A 37 6.11 9.47 33.30
N ALA A 38 7.25 9.66 32.63
CA ALA A 38 7.30 9.77 31.17
C ALA A 38 6.68 8.53 30.48
N LYS A 39 7.14 7.32 30.86
CA LYS A 39 6.58 6.06 30.34
C LYS A 39 5.09 5.82 30.64
N ARG A 40 4.49 6.53 31.59
CA ARG A 40 3.06 6.39 31.93
C ARG A 40 2.16 7.38 31.18
N MET A 41 2.73 8.44 30.62
CA MET A 41 1.97 9.42 29.81
C MET A 41 1.85 8.99 28.35
N ASP A 42 2.80 8.19 27.85
CA ASP A 42 2.78 7.67 26.48
C ASP A 42 1.63 6.65 26.24
N ASP A 43 1.24 5.88 27.28
CA ASP A 43 0.19 4.84 27.17
C ASP A 43 -1.25 5.38 27.35
N THR A 44 -1.43 6.70 27.48
CA THR A 44 -2.75 7.32 27.70
C THR A 44 -3.30 7.92 26.40
N TRP A 45 -4.62 7.85 26.18
CA TRP A 45 -5.29 8.47 25.01
C TRP A 45 -4.93 9.96 24.79
N ALA A 46 -4.57 10.68 25.87
CA ALA A 46 -4.09 12.05 25.81
C ALA A 46 -2.66 12.19 25.26
N GLY A 47 -1.79 11.18 25.44
CA GLY A 47 -0.47 11.11 24.81
C GLY A 47 -0.56 10.88 23.30
N ASP A 48 -1.43 9.95 22.89
CA ASP A 48 -1.74 9.71 21.47
C ASP A 48 -2.45 10.91 20.81
N MET A 49 -3.21 11.72 21.54
CA MET A 49 -3.84 12.92 20.95
C MET A 49 -2.93 14.15 20.91
N MET A 50 -1.90 14.23 21.77
CA MET A 50 -0.98 15.37 21.85
C MET A 50 0.36 15.13 21.10
N PHE A 51 0.69 13.85 20.82
CA PHE A 51 1.90 13.44 20.08
C PHE A 51 1.64 12.37 19.00
N GLY A 52 0.40 11.88 18.83
CA GLY A 52 0.06 10.77 17.92
C GLY A 52 -0.13 11.17 16.46
N ASP A 53 0.83 11.94 15.96
CA ASP A 53 1.32 11.73 14.60
C ASP A 53 2.26 10.51 14.55
N ASN A 54 1.95 9.47 15.32
CA ASN A 54 2.60 8.17 15.16
C ASN A 54 2.37 7.78 13.70
N GLU A 55 3.45 7.78 12.92
CA GLU A 55 3.48 7.27 11.56
C GLU A 55 2.77 5.92 11.56
N LYS A 56 1.89 5.67 10.58
CA LYS A 56 1.06 4.45 10.57
C LYS A 56 1.42 3.61 9.38
N VAL A 57 1.47 2.30 9.58
CA VAL A 57 1.33 1.37 8.47
C VAL A 57 -0.16 1.35 8.12
N ILE A 58 -0.50 1.87 6.94
CA ILE A 58 -1.84 1.74 6.35
C ILE A 58 -1.72 0.73 5.22
N LEU A 59 -2.29 -0.46 5.41
CA LEU A 59 -2.24 -1.55 4.45
C LEU A 59 -3.66 -1.86 3.96
N THR A 60 -3.90 -1.65 2.67
CA THR A 60 -5.06 -2.26 2.00
C THR A 60 -4.64 -3.59 1.38
N SER A 61 -5.31 -4.67 1.76
CA SER A 61 -5.10 -6.01 1.21
C SER A 61 -6.35 -6.43 0.46
N ASP A 62 -6.22 -6.69 -0.83
CA ASP A 62 -7.29 -7.17 -1.70
C ASP A 62 -7.07 -8.65 -2.02
N GLY A 63 -8.02 -9.51 -1.65
CA GLY A 63 -8.05 -10.92 -1.99
C GLY A 63 -8.76 -11.14 -3.32
N GLY A 64 -8.07 -11.69 -4.30
CA GLY A 64 -8.66 -12.04 -5.59
C GLY A 64 -9.67 -13.19 -5.48
N ASN A 65 -10.49 -13.35 -6.52
CA ASN A 65 -11.51 -14.40 -6.54
C ASN A 65 -10.91 -15.81 -6.66
N SER A 66 -9.66 -15.93 -7.12
CA SER A 66 -8.96 -17.21 -7.27
C SER A 66 -7.88 -17.38 -6.20
N LEU A 67 -7.99 -16.68 -5.07
CA LEU A 67 -7.01 -16.69 -3.99
C LEU A 67 -6.73 -18.10 -3.45
N ASN A 68 -5.45 -18.43 -3.30
CA ASN A 68 -4.91 -19.62 -2.61
C ASN A 68 -5.70 -20.90 -2.93
N PRO A 69 -5.83 -21.28 -4.22
CA PRO A 69 -6.71 -22.37 -4.63
C PRO A 69 -6.17 -23.72 -4.14
N ASP A 70 -7.09 -24.65 -3.85
CA ASP A 70 -6.72 -26.05 -3.64
C ASP A 70 -6.46 -26.80 -4.96
N GLU A 71 -6.16 -28.10 -4.87
CA GLU A 71 -5.90 -28.97 -6.02
C GLU A 71 -7.07 -29.04 -7.02
N SER A 72 -8.30 -28.71 -6.58
CA SER A 72 -9.50 -28.64 -7.43
C SER A 72 -9.75 -27.26 -8.03
N GLY A 73 -8.90 -26.27 -7.71
CA GLY A 73 -9.06 -24.87 -8.10
C GLY A 73 -10.00 -24.07 -7.20
N LYS A 74 -10.49 -24.65 -6.09
CA LYS A 74 -11.41 -23.96 -5.20
C LYS A 74 -10.66 -22.90 -4.38
N PRO A 75 -11.07 -21.62 -4.42
CA PRO A 75 -10.42 -20.55 -3.67
C PRO A 75 -10.50 -20.74 -2.16
N LEU A 76 -9.44 -20.37 -1.45
CA LEU A 76 -9.35 -20.45 0.01
C LEU A 76 -8.75 -19.18 0.61
N SER A 77 -8.99 -18.98 1.90
CA SER A 77 -8.32 -17.92 2.66
C SER A 77 -6.81 -18.13 2.71
N VAL A 78 -6.06 -17.04 2.85
CA VAL A 78 -4.62 -17.07 3.09
C VAL A 78 -4.26 -16.30 4.35
N VAL A 79 -3.23 -16.76 5.05
CA VAL A 79 -2.62 -16.01 6.14
C VAL A 79 -1.59 -15.05 5.56
N VAL A 80 -1.71 -13.77 5.90
CA VAL A 80 -0.77 -12.72 5.54
C VAL A 80 -0.08 -12.26 6.81
N ARG A 81 1.25 -12.34 6.88
CA ARG A 81 2.02 -11.72 7.96
C ARG A 81 2.73 -10.47 7.46
N VAL A 82 2.63 -9.43 8.26
CA VAL A 82 3.30 -8.15 8.05
C VAL A 82 4.39 -8.01 9.08
N TYR A 83 5.60 -7.69 8.62
CA TYR A 83 6.79 -7.57 9.43
C TYR A 83 7.33 -6.15 9.32
N GLN A 84 7.48 -5.49 10.45
CA GLN A 84 8.28 -4.27 10.54
C GLN A 84 9.73 -4.68 10.78
N LEU A 85 10.63 -4.22 9.92
CA LEU A 85 12.00 -4.71 9.86
C LEU A 85 12.99 -3.55 9.95
N SER A 86 14.06 -3.71 10.73
CA SER A 86 15.18 -2.75 10.75
C SER A 86 16.16 -2.96 9.57
N SER A 87 16.17 -4.15 8.97
CA SER A 87 16.95 -4.49 7.77
C SER A 87 16.22 -5.52 6.92
N LEU A 88 16.41 -5.45 5.60
CA LEU A 88 15.71 -6.29 4.62
C LEU A 88 16.42 -7.61 4.28
N GLU A 89 17.74 -7.70 4.49
CA GLU A 89 18.61 -8.77 3.95
C GLU A 89 18.16 -10.20 4.32
N ARG A 90 17.78 -10.42 5.59
CA ARG A 90 17.28 -11.72 6.04
C ARG A 90 15.90 -12.03 5.47
N PHE A 91 15.02 -11.03 5.42
CA PHE A 91 13.68 -11.21 4.87
C PHE A 91 13.72 -11.50 3.37
N GLU A 92 14.65 -10.91 2.63
CA GLU A 92 14.83 -11.16 1.20
C GLU A 92 15.29 -12.60 0.92
N SER A 93 16.27 -13.09 1.66
CA SER A 93 16.90 -14.41 1.43
C SER A 93 16.13 -15.61 1.98
N ILE A 94 15.26 -15.42 2.97
CA ILE A 94 14.57 -16.53 3.62
C ILE A 94 13.43 -17.14 2.78
N ASN A 95 13.20 -18.45 2.94
CA ASN A 95 12.07 -19.17 2.36
C ASN A 95 10.79 -19.05 3.23
N ALA A 96 9.65 -19.43 2.65
CA ALA A 96 8.34 -19.31 3.29
C ALA A 96 8.23 -20.19 4.54
N ASP A 97 8.61 -21.47 4.45
CA ASP A 97 8.48 -22.43 5.56
C ASP A 97 9.26 -22.00 6.81
N THR A 98 10.51 -21.53 6.64
CA THR A 98 11.33 -21.08 7.77
C THR A 98 10.75 -19.82 8.41
N LEU A 99 10.21 -18.91 7.60
CA LEU A 99 9.58 -17.69 8.11
C LEU A 99 8.22 -17.97 8.78
N TRP A 100 7.52 -19.00 8.30
CA TRP A 100 6.25 -19.47 8.88
C TRP A 100 6.44 -20.10 10.25
N ASP A 101 7.43 -21.00 10.37
CA ASP A 101 7.69 -21.79 11.58
C ASP A 101 8.10 -20.93 12.78
N ASP A 102 9.14 -20.11 12.62
CA ASP A 102 9.63 -19.23 13.68
C ASP A 102 10.20 -17.92 13.09
N PRO A 103 9.37 -16.86 12.97
CA PRO A 103 9.81 -15.58 12.41
C PRO A 103 10.89 -14.91 13.24
N GLN A 104 10.92 -15.10 14.56
CA GLN A 104 11.91 -14.49 15.44
C GLN A 104 13.28 -15.14 15.24
N LYS A 105 13.34 -16.47 15.12
CA LYS A 105 14.59 -17.18 14.81
C LYS A 105 15.08 -16.89 13.39
N ALA A 106 14.16 -16.84 12.43
CA ALA A 106 14.39 -16.52 11.03
C ALA A 106 15.05 -15.13 10.85
N LEU A 107 14.38 -14.10 11.36
CA LEU A 107 14.76 -12.70 11.15
C LEU A 107 15.72 -12.19 12.23
N GLY A 108 15.74 -12.81 13.41
CA GLY A 108 16.59 -12.42 14.52
C GLY A 108 16.36 -10.97 14.93
N ASN A 109 17.45 -10.22 15.10
CA ASN A 109 17.39 -8.83 15.53
C ASN A 109 16.87 -7.85 14.46
N THR A 110 16.62 -8.32 13.24
CA THR A 110 16.03 -7.47 12.19
C THR A 110 14.52 -7.35 12.33
N LEU A 111 13.87 -8.27 13.05
CA LEU A 111 12.44 -8.20 13.34
C LEU A 111 12.17 -7.18 14.45
N VAL A 112 11.40 -6.15 14.10
CA VAL A 112 10.97 -5.12 15.06
C VAL A 112 9.57 -5.45 15.59
N GLU A 113 8.66 -5.81 14.70
CA GLU A 113 7.29 -6.20 15.04
C GLU A 113 6.72 -7.13 13.97
N SER A 114 5.82 -8.03 14.35
CA SER A 114 5.07 -8.88 13.43
C SER A 114 3.58 -8.82 13.71
N ARG A 115 2.77 -8.81 12.65
CA ARG A 115 1.31 -8.89 12.72
C ARG A 115 0.82 -9.96 11.76
N GLU A 116 -0.21 -10.70 12.17
CA GLU A 116 -0.88 -11.69 11.34
C GLU A 116 -2.29 -11.21 10.97
N LEU A 117 -2.66 -11.41 9.71
CA LEU A 117 -3.95 -11.06 9.11
C LEU A 117 -4.47 -12.27 8.33
N ILE A 118 -5.80 -12.40 8.25
CA ILE A 118 -6.45 -13.42 7.40
C ILE A 118 -7.11 -12.69 6.24
N LEU A 119 -6.80 -13.09 5.02
CA LEU A 119 -7.39 -12.53 3.81
C LEU A 119 -8.31 -13.57 3.15
N LEU A 120 -9.53 -13.14 2.83
CA LEU A 120 -10.57 -13.98 2.25
C LEU A 120 -10.66 -13.77 0.72
N PRO A 121 -11.03 -14.80 -0.06
CA PRO A 121 -11.23 -14.65 -1.50
C PRO A 121 -12.31 -13.61 -1.83
N GLY A 122 -12.04 -12.75 -2.81
CA GLY A 122 -12.96 -11.71 -3.28
C GLY A 122 -13.20 -10.56 -2.29
N MET A 123 -12.45 -10.49 -1.20
CA MET A 123 -12.62 -9.46 -0.17
C MET A 123 -11.40 -8.55 -0.06
N GLY A 124 -11.66 -7.25 0.07
CA GLY A 124 -10.67 -6.24 0.42
C GLY A 124 -10.82 -5.79 1.87
N GLN A 125 -9.70 -5.56 2.55
CA GLN A 125 -9.67 -4.99 3.90
C GLN A 125 -8.57 -3.95 4.02
N THR A 126 -8.80 -2.95 4.88
CA THR A 126 -7.79 -1.94 5.19
C THR A 126 -7.51 -1.96 6.68
N ASP A 127 -6.25 -2.21 7.01
CA ASP A 127 -5.75 -2.29 8.37
C ASP A 127 -4.77 -1.14 8.61
N GLN A 128 -4.83 -0.57 9.81
CA GLN A 128 -3.92 0.51 10.21
C GLN A 128 -3.40 0.30 11.62
N TRP A 129 -2.11 0.53 11.81
CA TRP A 129 -1.45 0.44 13.12
C TRP A 129 -0.16 1.28 13.15
N PRO A 130 0.42 1.54 14.34
CA PRO A 130 1.64 2.32 14.45
C PRO A 130 2.81 1.71 13.69
N LEU A 131 3.51 2.53 12.91
CA LEU A 131 4.83 2.24 12.35
C LEU A 131 5.86 2.48 13.45
N ASN A 132 6.62 1.45 13.77
CA ASN A 132 7.68 1.54 14.76
C ASN A 132 8.81 2.45 14.23
N PRO A 133 9.31 3.40 15.03
CA PRO A 133 10.40 4.29 14.61
C PRO A 133 11.70 3.55 14.27
N GLY A 134 11.91 2.35 14.82
CA GLY A 134 13.05 1.48 14.50
C GLY A 134 12.89 0.67 13.21
N ALA A 135 11.73 0.75 12.53
CA ALA A 135 11.50 0.05 11.26
C ALA A 135 12.06 0.87 10.08
N SER A 136 12.87 0.23 9.26
CA SER A 136 13.33 0.76 7.97
C SER A 136 12.56 0.18 6.79
N TYR A 137 11.92 -0.99 6.97
CA TYR A 137 11.13 -1.66 5.95
C TYR A 137 9.85 -2.26 6.53
N VAL A 138 8.85 -2.42 5.67
CA VAL A 138 7.64 -3.20 5.94
C VAL A 138 7.57 -4.35 4.94
N GLY A 139 7.84 -5.57 5.41
CA GLY A 139 7.73 -6.80 4.63
C GLY A 139 6.33 -7.39 4.77
N ILE A 140 5.76 -7.88 3.67
CA ILE A 140 4.45 -8.55 3.66
C ILE A 140 4.63 -9.91 3.00
N ALA A 141 4.25 -10.97 3.71
CA ALA A 141 4.32 -12.34 3.24
C ALA A 141 2.93 -13.01 3.29
N ALA A 142 2.48 -13.56 2.17
CA ALA A 142 1.30 -14.40 2.08
C ALA A 142 1.73 -15.88 2.07
N PHE A 143 1.24 -16.65 3.04
CA PHE A 143 1.60 -18.07 3.19
C PHE A 143 0.59 -18.95 2.45
N PHE A 144 0.87 -19.19 1.17
CA PHE A 144 0.07 -20.04 0.31
C PHE A 144 0.19 -21.51 0.69
N ARG A 145 -0.80 -22.30 0.28
CA ARG A 145 -0.77 -23.76 0.44
C ARG A 145 0.28 -24.46 -0.43
N THR A 146 0.60 -23.86 -1.56
CA THR A 146 1.63 -24.33 -2.49
C THR A 146 2.54 -23.18 -2.86
N ASP A 147 3.85 -23.44 -2.86
CA ASP A 147 4.89 -22.48 -3.17
C ASP A 147 5.33 -22.55 -4.65
N GLN A 148 4.80 -23.49 -5.43
CA GLN A 148 5.13 -23.68 -6.85
C GLN A 148 4.87 -22.40 -7.66
N ASP A 149 5.95 -21.91 -8.29
CA ASP A 149 5.99 -20.66 -9.07
C ASP A 149 5.42 -19.44 -8.33
N SER A 150 5.34 -19.48 -7.00
CA SER A 150 4.68 -18.44 -6.21
C SER A 150 5.56 -17.19 -6.06
N ARG A 151 4.92 -16.02 -6.02
CA ARG A 151 5.51 -14.82 -5.43
C ARG A 151 4.80 -14.58 -4.12
N TRP A 152 5.42 -14.99 -3.03
CA TRP A 152 4.77 -15.02 -1.71
C TRP A 152 5.10 -13.83 -0.82
N LYS A 153 6.03 -12.94 -1.22
CA LYS A 153 6.38 -11.74 -0.45
C LYS A 153 6.65 -10.50 -1.29
N VAL A 154 6.43 -9.34 -0.67
CA VAL A 154 6.80 -8.00 -1.14
C VAL A 154 7.36 -7.20 0.05
N ALA A 155 8.09 -6.12 -0.19
CA ALA A 155 8.50 -5.21 0.87
C ALA A 155 8.46 -3.75 0.42
N PHE A 156 8.24 -2.85 1.37
CA PHE A 156 8.18 -1.40 1.14
C PHE A 156 9.19 -0.69 2.03
N ASP A 157 9.71 0.44 1.55
CA ASP A 157 10.53 1.34 2.37
C ASP A 157 9.64 2.00 3.43
N ALA A 158 10.01 1.89 4.70
CA ALA A 158 9.22 2.45 5.79
C ALA A 158 9.11 3.98 5.68
N ASN A 159 10.11 4.68 5.14
CA ASN A 159 10.06 6.13 4.96
C ASN A 159 8.97 6.55 3.98
N SER A 160 8.62 5.72 3.00
CA SER A 160 7.50 6.02 2.10
C SER A 160 6.12 5.99 2.78
N LEU A 161 6.04 5.39 3.97
CA LEU A 161 4.84 5.34 4.82
C LEU A 161 4.83 6.45 5.88
N ARG A 162 5.96 7.14 6.06
CA ARG A 162 6.07 8.30 6.96
C ARG A 162 5.43 9.52 6.31
N LYS A 163 4.85 10.41 7.10
CA LYS A 163 4.24 11.64 6.58
C LYS A 163 5.36 12.58 6.12
N ASP A 164 5.35 12.98 4.85
CA ASP A 164 6.23 14.04 4.32
C ASP A 164 5.73 15.46 4.68
N GLY A 165 5.22 15.63 5.91
CA GLY A 165 4.76 16.92 6.43
C GLY A 165 3.37 16.89 7.08
N ILE A 166 3.04 17.98 7.77
CA ILE A 166 1.84 18.15 8.61
C ILE A 166 0.53 18.03 7.81
N TRP A 167 0.57 18.17 6.48
CA TRP A 167 -0.62 18.30 5.63
C TRP A 167 -0.98 17.06 4.81
N PHE A 168 -0.10 16.05 4.72
CA PHE A 168 -0.32 14.87 3.90
C PHE A 168 -0.24 13.60 4.76
N SER A 169 -1.35 12.86 4.88
CA SER A 169 -1.30 11.47 5.32
C SER A 169 -0.65 10.64 4.23
N SER A 170 0.25 9.71 4.59
CA SER A 170 0.66 8.68 3.63
C SER A 170 -0.61 7.96 3.15
N ASP A 171 -0.75 7.83 1.83
CA ASP A 171 -1.85 7.07 1.25
C ASP A 171 -1.83 5.61 1.71
N GLY A 172 -0.68 5.11 2.19
CA GLY A 172 -0.44 3.74 2.58
C GLY A 172 -0.01 2.87 1.40
N VAL A 173 0.10 1.58 1.65
CA VAL A 173 0.40 0.57 0.63
C VAL A 173 -0.86 -0.22 0.28
N ARG A 174 -0.89 -0.78 -0.94
CA ARG A 174 -1.97 -1.68 -1.35
C ARG A 174 -1.37 -2.92 -1.99
N VAL A 175 -1.82 -4.09 -1.56
CA VAL A 175 -1.44 -5.37 -2.14
C VAL A 175 -2.65 -6.11 -2.68
N LEU A 176 -2.48 -6.74 -3.83
CA LEU A 176 -3.41 -7.73 -4.37
C LEU A 176 -2.79 -9.11 -4.14
N VAL A 177 -3.56 -10.00 -3.54
CA VAL A 177 -3.19 -11.39 -3.37
C VAL A 177 -4.19 -12.23 -4.17
N ASP A 178 -3.72 -12.92 -5.20
CA ASP A 178 -4.56 -13.75 -6.06
C ASP A 178 -3.79 -14.96 -6.57
N ASN A 179 -4.47 -16.09 -6.76
CA ASN A 179 -3.83 -17.40 -6.93
C ASN A 179 -2.78 -17.61 -5.83
N ASN A 180 -1.51 -17.82 -6.21
CA ASN A 180 -0.37 -17.96 -5.30
C ASN A 180 0.62 -16.79 -5.44
N TYR A 181 0.10 -15.58 -5.69
CA TYR A 181 0.92 -14.39 -5.89
C TYR A 181 0.45 -13.22 -5.03
N ILE A 182 1.40 -12.48 -4.47
CA ILE A 182 1.19 -11.14 -3.91
C ILE A 182 1.84 -10.10 -4.83
N LEU A 183 1.11 -9.02 -5.11
CA LEU A 183 1.54 -7.92 -5.95
C LEU A 183 1.32 -6.60 -5.21
N ALA A 184 2.33 -5.73 -5.24
CA ALA A 184 2.17 -4.34 -4.81
C ALA A 184 1.40 -3.56 -5.89
N VAL A 185 0.16 -3.19 -5.59
CA VAL A 185 -0.70 -2.35 -6.44
C VAL A 185 -0.42 -0.87 -6.19
N ARG A 186 -0.09 -0.51 -4.94
CA ARG A 186 0.33 0.84 -4.54
C ARG A 186 1.52 0.76 -3.60
N GLY A 187 2.49 1.63 -3.85
CA GLY A 187 3.82 1.59 -3.21
C GLY A 187 4.85 0.90 -4.12
N VAL A 188 6.13 1.10 -3.81
CA VAL A 188 7.24 0.51 -4.57
C VAL A 188 7.70 -0.75 -3.85
N ASP A 189 7.60 -1.91 -4.50
CA ASP A 189 8.20 -3.15 -3.97
C ASP A 189 9.72 -3.10 -4.10
N VAL A 190 10.41 -2.96 -2.97
CA VAL A 190 11.87 -2.85 -2.93
C VAL A 190 12.57 -4.18 -3.17
N LEU A 191 11.87 -5.33 -3.07
CA LEU A 191 12.43 -6.65 -3.39
C LEU A 191 12.60 -6.88 -4.90
N ASN A 192 11.83 -6.17 -5.74
CA ASN A 192 11.77 -6.43 -7.19
C ASN A 192 11.84 -5.16 -8.03
N LYS A 193 12.71 -4.20 -7.65
CA LYS A 193 12.90 -2.91 -8.36
C LYS A 193 13.02 -3.05 -9.90
N LEU A 194 13.66 -4.13 -10.37
CA LEU A 194 13.93 -4.37 -11.80
C LEU A 194 12.68 -4.64 -12.67
N LYS A 195 11.63 -5.28 -12.14
CA LYS A 195 10.40 -5.53 -12.94
C LYS A 195 9.56 -4.27 -13.09
N THR A 196 9.52 -3.45 -12.05
CA THR A 196 8.75 -2.22 -12.00
C THR A 196 9.26 -1.20 -13.04
N GLU A 197 10.58 -0.99 -13.14
CA GLU A 197 11.18 -0.04 -14.10
C GLU A 197 11.03 -0.48 -15.56
N GLU A 198 11.18 -1.77 -15.87
CA GLU A 198 10.96 -2.27 -17.23
C GLU A 198 9.51 -2.14 -17.70
N GLN A 199 8.54 -2.33 -16.80
CA GLN A 199 7.11 -2.19 -17.13
C GLN A 199 6.75 -0.73 -17.40
N PHE A 200 7.29 0.21 -16.61
CA PHE A 200 7.13 1.65 -16.87
C PHE A 200 7.87 2.10 -18.14
N ALA A 201 9.01 1.49 -18.48
CA ALA A 201 9.74 1.76 -19.71
C ALA A 201 9.02 1.22 -20.96
N LYS A 202 8.44 0.01 -20.88
CA LYS A 202 7.68 -0.62 -21.98
C LYS A 202 6.32 0.03 -22.21
N SER A 203 5.67 0.58 -21.18
CA SER A 203 4.39 1.30 -21.34
C SER A 203 4.57 2.69 -21.97
N ASN A 204 5.73 3.31 -21.82
CA ASN A 204 6.02 4.66 -22.32
C ASN A 204 6.77 4.69 -23.66
N SER A 205 7.14 3.54 -24.23
CA SER A 205 7.66 3.47 -25.60
C SER A 205 6.51 3.43 -26.61
N LEU A 206 6.33 4.53 -27.36
CA LEU A 206 5.47 4.59 -28.56
C LEU A 206 5.80 3.46 -29.54
N PRO A 207 4.81 2.86 -30.23
CA PRO A 207 5.10 1.86 -31.25
C PRO A 207 5.79 2.54 -32.44
N THR A 208 7.10 2.31 -32.58
CA THR A 208 7.84 2.66 -33.79
C THR A 208 7.28 1.83 -34.94
N ARG A 209 6.57 2.50 -35.86
CA ARG A 209 6.14 1.93 -37.15
C ARG A 209 7.37 1.33 -37.85
N PRO A 210 7.37 0.05 -38.25
CA PRO A 210 8.50 -0.53 -38.96
C PRO A 210 8.71 0.21 -40.29
N ALA A 211 9.90 0.76 -40.49
CA ALA A 211 10.34 1.28 -41.78
C ALA A 211 10.40 0.13 -42.78
N GLN A 212 9.74 0.29 -43.93
CA GLN A 212 9.83 -0.65 -45.04
C GLN A 212 11.25 -0.58 -45.64
N PRO A 213 11.88 -1.70 -46.00
CA PRO A 213 13.19 -1.68 -46.67
C PRO A 213 13.05 -1.16 -48.10
N GLU A 214 13.87 -0.16 -48.42
CA GLU A 214 13.96 0.44 -49.75
C GLU A 214 14.66 -0.54 -50.72
N THR A 215 13.97 -0.91 -51.79
CA THR A 215 14.51 -1.77 -52.86
C THR A 215 15.43 -0.96 -53.78
N PRO A 216 16.63 -1.45 -54.15
CA PRO A 216 17.50 -0.74 -55.09
C PRO A 216 16.95 -0.72 -56.52
N VAL A 217 17.03 0.45 -57.14
CA VAL A 217 16.63 0.78 -58.52
C VAL A 217 17.46 -0.02 -59.54
N GLN A 218 16.81 -0.68 -60.51
CA GLN A 218 17.43 -1.17 -61.76
C GLN A 218 16.92 -0.35 -62.97
N PRO A 219 17.78 0.01 -63.94
CA PRO A 219 17.41 0.84 -65.08
C PRO A 219 16.71 0.07 -66.21
N ALA A 220 15.90 0.84 -66.95
CA ALA A 220 14.93 0.47 -67.96
C ALA A 220 15.46 -0.27 -69.20
N GLN A 221 14.60 -1.10 -69.79
CA GLN A 221 14.56 -1.34 -71.24
C GLN A 221 13.11 -1.38 -71.74
N ALA A 222 12.89 -0.72 -72.88
CA ALA A 222 11.59 -0.42 -73.47
C ALA A 222 11.29 -1.29 -74.69
N ALA A 223 10.03 -1.71 -74.86
CA ALA A 223 9.31 -1.74 -76.15
C ALA A 223 7.81 -2.05 -75.95
N LYS A 224 6.95 -1.32 -76.69
CA LYS A 224 5.47 -1.29 -76.76
C LYS A 224 5.00 -2.06 -78.05
N PRO A 225 3.72 -2.08 -78.51
CA PRO A 225 2.37 -1.97 -77.90
C PRO A 225 1.35 -3.05 -78.36
N ALA A 226 0.24 -3.26 -77.61
CA ALA A 226 -1.14 -3.41 -78.17
C ALA A 226 -2.23 -3.36 -77.06
N GLN A 227 -3.38 -2.75 -77.37
CA GLN A 227 -4.59 -2.49 -76.58
C GLN A 227 -5.80 -3.20 -77.28
N PRO A 228 -7.08 -3.07 -76.87
CA PRO A 228 -7.75 -3.26 -75.56
C PRO A 228 -9.10 -4.07 -75.68
N ALA A 229 -9.69 -4.57 -74.58
CA ALA A 229 -11.14 -4.83 -74.33
C ALA A 229 -11.29 -5.76 -73.12
N GLY A 230 -12.26 -5.68 -72.21
CA GLY A 230 -13.43 -4.82 -72.07
C GLY A 230 -14.16 -5.09 -70.73
N LYS A 231 -15.11 -4.21 -70.43
CA LYS A 231 -16.27 -4.24 -69.49
C LYS A 231 -16.85 -5.66 -69.29
N SER A 232 -17.66 -6.01 -68.29
CA SER A 232 -18.23 -5.48 -67.04
C SER A 232 -19.17 -6.57 -66.52
N LEU A 233 -19.51 -6.53 -65.23
CA LEU A 233 -20.83 -6.80 -64.64
C LEU A 233 -21.83 -7.66 -65.46
N THR A 234 -22.09 -8.91 -65.04
CA THR A 234 -23.45 -9.51 -64.84
C THR A 234 -23.38 -11.05 -64.68
N GLU A 235 -23.49 -11.52 -63.44
CA GLU A 235 -24.12 -12.80 -62.99
C GLU A 235 -23.81 -12.88 -61.47
N ARG A 236 -24.65 -12.53 -60.46
CA ARG A 236 -26.11 -12.57 -60.26
C ARG A 236 -26.65 -13.94 -60.68
N VAL A 237 -27.20 -14.83 -59.85
CA VAL A 237 -27.85 -14.79 -58.52
C VAL A 237 -27.88 -16.26 -58.02
N GLN A 238 -27.80 -16.61 -56.73
CA GLN A 238 -28.90 -17.07 -55.86
C GLN A 238 -28.33 -18.32 -55.11
N ASP A 239 -28.20 -18.35 -53.79
CA ASP A 239 -29.18 -18.95 -52.86
C ASP A 239 -28.85 -18.48 -51.42
N SER A 240 -29.74 -17.71 -50.77
CA SER A 240 -30.85 -18.18 -49.90
C SER A 240 -30.33 -18.85 -48.61
N ALA A 241 -30.04 -18.08 -47.55
CA ALA A 241 -30.97 -17.70 -46.47
C ALA A 241 -31.26 -18.81 -45.44
N ILE A 242 -30.63 -18.73 -44.25
CA ILE A 242 -31.28 -19.00 -42.96
C ILE A 242 -30.98 -17.82 -42.03
N GLU A 243 -32.06 -17.19 -41.61
CA GLU A 243 -32.23 -16.07 -40.70
C GLU A 243 -32.34 -16.60 -39.26
N LYS A 244 -31.67 -15.96 -38.29
CA LYS A 244 -32.32 -15.41 -37.06
C LYS A 244 -31.33 -14.70 -36.11
N THR A 245 -31.65 -13.41 -35.93
CA THR A 245 -31.50 -12.58 -34.72
C THR A 245 -30.11 -12.23 -34.22
N GLY A 246 -29.55 -11.15 -34.77
CA GLY A 246 -28.95 -10.09 -33.95
C GLY A 246 -29.98 -8.98 -33.79
N ASP A 247 -30.34 -8.65 -32.55
CA ASP A 247 -30.96 -7.38 -32.12
C ASP A 247 -31.24 -7.45 -30.61
N ALA A 248 -30.23 -7.18 -29.78
CA ALA A 248 -30.41 -6.96 -28.33
C ALA A 248 -29.19 -6.29 -27.67
N VAL A 249 -28.58 -5.26 -28.26
CA VAL A 249 -27.63 -4.41 -27.53
C VAL A 249 -27.78 -2.98 -28.05
N GLY A 250 -28.38 -2.08 -27.27
CA GLY A 250 -28.33 -0.66 -27.59
C GLY A 250 -29.33 0.26 -26.87
N ASN A 251 -30.55 -0.18 -26.54
CA ASN A 251 -31.61 0.76 -26.14
C ASN A 251 -32.16 0.62 -24.71
N SER A 252 -31.68 -0.31 -23.90
CA SER A 252 -32.13 -0.49 -22.50
C SER A 252 -31.33 0.34 -21.48
N ALA A 253 -30.10 0.75 -21.79
CA ALA A 253 -29.30 1.60 -20.90
C ALA A 253 -29.73 3.08 -20.96
N GLN A 254 -30.19 3.56 -22.11
CA GLN A 254 -30.62 4.96 -22.26
C GLN A 254 -31.92 5.24 -21.48
N LYS A 255 -32.86 4.28 -21.49
CA LYS A 255 -34.20 4.47 -20.90
C LYS A 255 -34.22 4.42 -19.36
N ALA A 256 -33.21 3.81 -18.74
CA ALA A 256 -33.08 3.73 -17.28
C ALA A 256 -32.42 4.98 -16.66
N MET A 257 -31.58 5.69 -17.42
CA MET A 257 -30.95 6.92 -16.94
C MET A 257 -31.92 8.11 -16.98
N ASP A 258 -32.78 8.19 -17.99
CA ASP A 258 -33.76 9.28 -18.12
C ASP A 258 -34.87 9.24 -17.06
N SER A 259 -35.29 8.05 -16.60
CA SER A 259 -36.33 7.93 -15.56
C SER A 259 -35.81 8.29 -14.16
N THR A 260 -34.53 8.01 -13.88
CA THR A 260 -33.92 8.30 -12.58
C THR A 260 -33.65 9.80 -12.42
N PHE A 261 -33.29 10.49 -13.50
CA PHE A 261 -33.05 11.93 -13.48
C PHE A 261 -34.35 12.73 -13.31
N ASN A 262 -35.43 12.36 -14.02
CA ASN A 262 -36.72 13.04 -13.87
C ASN A 262 -37.35 12.84 -12.49
N SER A 263 -37.16 11.67 -11.85
CA SER A 263 -37.66 11.41 -10.50
C SER A 263 -36.96 12.23 -9.40
N LEU A 264 -35.73 12.69 -9.63
CA LEU A 264 -35.00 13.52 -8.66
C LEU A 264 -35.34 15.02 -8.77
N LEU A 265 -35.88 15.46 -9.91
CA LEU A 265 -36.24 16.87 -10.12
C LEU A 265 -37.64 17.23 -9.59
N GLU A 266 -38.55 16.26 -9.47
CA GLU A 266 -39.89 16.48 -8.92
C GLU A 266 -39.98 16.34 -7.39
N GLY A 267 -38.94 15.81 -6.73
CA GLY A 267 -38.88 15.69 -5.27
C GLY A 267 -38.43 16.94 -4.51
N ALA A 268 -38.13 18.03 -5.20
CA ALA A 268 -37.67 19.29 -4.61
C ALA A 268 -38.62 20.45 -4.97
N LYS A 269 -39.84 20.40 -4.43
CA LYS A 269 -40.72 21.55 -4.26
C LYS A 269 -41.62 21.39 -3.04
#